data_AF-A0A2E0KQY4-F1
#
_entry.id   AF-A0A2E0KQY4-F1
#
_cell.length_a   1.000
_cell.length_b   1.000
_cell.length_c   1.000
_cell.angle_alpha   90.00
_cell.angle_beta   90.00
_cell.angle_gamma   90.00
#
_symmetry.space_group_name_H-M   'P 1'
#
loop_
_entity.id
_entity.type
_entity.pdbx_description
1 polymer ?
#
loop_
_entity_poly.entity_id
_entity_poly.type
_entity_poly.pdbx_seq_one_letter_code
_entity_poly.pdbx_strand_id
1 'polypeptide(L)'
;MTEMGTTITMEQNSSAAKAAAENLSARFADAGVSAEVVAHSAGKKFEFVRIICSPEQWRAVAKHMKNELGVNHCAMISGTHYPSGDAERGWEVAYHMHRWPIQNVEPHTMTVHEGEGLEGDDIPMEFEIFIPLEAGDSPSVPSIQDLWVGADWNEKETWDLVGIDFEGHENMHRVLNPHDSPVGFHPLQRQHKIRYHDFNEMYDDPQGFDRKPVDEGRVK
;
A
#
# COMPACT_ATOMS: atom_id res chain seq x y z
N MET A 1 18.04 7.05 39.32
CA MET A 1 17.13 6.88 38.19
C MET A 1 18.01 6.86 36.96
N THR A 2 18.35 5.67 36.51
CA THR A 2 19.08 5.43 35.25
C THR A 2 18.24 6.06 34.14
N GLU A 3 18.84 6.90 33.29
CA GLU A 3 18.18 7.38 32.07
C GLU A 3 17.83 6.14 31.23
N MET A 4 16.58 5.70 31.28
CA MET A 4 16.12 4.59 30.45
C MET A 4 16.04 5.10 29.02
N GLY A 5 16.83 4.53 28.11
CA GLY A 5 16.75 4.88 26.70
C GLY A 5 15.38 4.49 26.14
N THR A 6 14.53 5.49 25.90
CA THR A 6 13.17 5.29 25.37
C THR A 6 13.15 5.11 23.86
N THR A 7 14.31 4.98 23.20
CA THR A 7 14.43 4.94 21.74
C THR A 7 15.37 3.82 21.33
N ILE A 8 15.02 3.08 20.27
CA ILE A 8 15.92 2.13 19.63
C ILE A 8 17.13 2.87 19.01
N THR A 9 18.27 2.21 19.00
CA THR A 9 19.48 2.70 18.32
C THR A 9 19.43 2.41 16.83
N MET A 10 20.24 3.12 16.04
CA MET A 10 20.40 2.81 14.61
C MET A 10 20.99 1.42 14.40
N GLU A 11 21.88 0.96 15.25
CA GLU A 11 22.48 -0.38 15.15
C GLU A 11 21.44 -1.49 15.34
N GLN A 12 20.56 -1.35 16.34
CA GLN A 12 19.43 -2.28 16.53
C GLN A 12 18.52 -2.31 15.31
N ASN A 13 18.16 -1.15 14.76
CA ASN A 13 17.33 -1.05 13.57
C ASN A 13 18.01 -1.65 12.32
N SER A 14 19.28 -1.32 12.06
CA SER A 14 20.03 -1.87 10.92
C SER A 14 20.20 -3.38 10.99
N SER A 15 20.49 -3.91 12.18
CA SER A 15 20.59 -5.35 12.40
C SER A 15 19.25 -6.05 12.12
N ALA A 16 18.15 -5.51 12.63
CA ALA A 16 16.81 -6.05 12.39
C ALA A 16 16.36 -5.96 10.92
N ALA A 17 16.64 -4.82 10.25
CA ALA A 17 16.28 -4.63 8.84
C ALA A 17 17.05 -5.61 7.94
N LYS A 18 18.35 -5.78 8.20
CA LYS A 18 19.19 -6.75 7.50
C LYS A 18 18.69 -8.18 7.70
N ALA A 19 18.39 -8.57 8.94
CA ALA A 19 17.87 -9.90 9.24
C ALA A 19 16.56 -10.19 8.51
N ALA A 20 15.64 -9.21 8.46
CA ALA A 20 14.37 -9.35 7.74
C ALA A 20 14.57 -9.47 6.21
N ALA A 21 15.44 -8.64 5.62
CA ALA A 21 15.75 -8.70 4.19
C ALA A 21 16.45 -10.01 3.80
N GLU A 22 17.39 -10.50 4.62
CA GLU A 22 18.05 -11.79 4.42
C GLU A 22 17.07 -12.96 4.53
N ASN A 23 16.13 -12.91 5.49
CA ASN A 23 15.09 -13.91 5.64
C ASN A 23 14.17 -14.00 4.40
N LEU A 24 13.70 -12.85 3.90
CA LEU A 24 12.90 -12.79 2.66
C LEU A 24 13.68 -13.31 1.46
N SER A 25 14.92 -12.84 1.30
CA SER A 25 15.79 -13.26 0.20
C SER A 25 16.06 -14.76 0.24
N ALA A 26 16.35 -15.33 1.41
CA ALA A 26 16.57 -16.77 1.57
C ALA A 26 15.33 -17.59 1.19
N ARG A 27 14.13 -17.07 1.45
CA ARG A 27 12.86 -17.78 1.17
C ARG A 27 12.44 -17.68 -0.31
N PHE A 28 12.70 -16.54 -0.96
CA PHE A 28 12.12 -16.18 -2.26
C PHE A 28 13.15 -15.84 -3.34
N ALA A 29 14.44 -16.11 -3.14
CA ALA A 29 15.50 -15.85 -4.13
C ALA A 29 15.18 -16.41 -5.53
N ASP A 30 14.66 -17.64 -5.59
CA ASP A 30 14.33 -18.32 -6.86
C ASP A 30 12.99 -17.88 -7.47
N ALA A 31 12.23 -17.03 -6.77
CA ALA A 31 10.89 -16.60 -7.17
C ALA A 31 10.85 -15.19 -7.77
N GLY A 32 12.00 -14.56 -8.01
CA GLY A 32 12.07 -13.21 -8.57
C GLY A 32 11.63 -12.11 -7.62
N VAL A 33 11.60 -12.38 -6.30
CA VAL A 33 11.32 -11.39 -5.27
C VAL A 33 12.62 -10.72 -4.85
N SER A 34 12.69 -9.38 -4.88
CA SER A 34 13.79 -8.62 -4.29
C SER A 34 13.39 -8.11 -2.91
N ALA A 35 14.34 -8.10 -1.97
CA ALA A 35 14.19 -7.49 -0.65
C ALA A 35 15.49 -6.76 -0.30
N GLU A 36 15.41 -5.44 -0.13
CA GLU A 36 16.57 -4.57 0.07
C GLU A 36 16.39 -3.70 1.31
N VAL A 37 17.48 -3.49 2.05
CA VAL A 37 17.51 -2.53 3.15
C VAL A 37 17.73 -1.14 2.57
N VAL A 38 16.82 -0.21 2.87
CA VAL A 38 16.85 1.16 2.38
C VAL A 38 16.85 2.11 3.56
N ALA A 39 17.72 3.13 3.52
CA ALA A 39 17.75 4.18 4.53
C ALA A 39 16.84 5.36 4.16
N HIS A 40 16.08 5.87 5.13
CA HIS A 40 15.34 7.11 4.96
C HIS A 40 16.30 8.29 4.68
N SER A 41 15.96 9.12 3.69
CA SER A 41 16.79 10.28 3.28
C SER A 41 16.73 11.45 4.27
N ALA A 42 15.69 11.49 5.11
CA ALA A 42 15.44 12.54 6.09
C ALA A 42 15.00 11.96 7.45
N GLY A 43 14.82 12.82 8.45
CA GLY A 43 14.40 12.41 9.79
C GLY A 43 15.50 11.68 10.57
N LYS A 44 15.12 10.64 11.32
CA LYS A 44 16.06 9.82 12.11
C LYS A 44 16.88 8.85 11.27
N LYS A 45 16.61 8.75 9.96
CA LYS A 45 17.35 7.91 9.00
C LYS A 45 17.43 6.44 9.40
N PHE A 46 16.39 5.94 10.07
CA PHE A 46 16.23 4.52 10.26
C PHE A 46 16.06 3.84 8.89
N GLU A 47 16.49 2.59 8.85
CA GLU A 47 16.37 1.71 7.71
C GLU A 47 15.02 0.96 7.74
N PHE A 48 14.50 0.71 6.55
CA PHE A 48 13.30 -0.08 6.29
C PHE A 48 13.61 -1.12 5.21
N VAL A 49 12.71 -2.08 5.03
CA VAL A 49 12.87 -3.11 4.00
C VAL A 49 11.95 -2.80 2.83
N ARG A 50 12.54 -2.63 1.64
CA ARG A 50 11.80 -2.50 0.39
C ARG A 50 11.73 -3.84 -0.32
N ILE A 51 10.54 -4.22 -0.76
CA ILE A 51 10.26 -5.49 -1.44
C ILE A 51 9.69 -5.19 -2.82
N ILE A 52 10.18 -5.87 -3.85
CA ILE A 52 9.55 -5.87 -5.17
C ILE A 52 9.21 -7.31 -5.53
N CYS A 53 7.96 -7.58 -5.90
CA CYS A 53 7.51 -8.91 -6.28
C CYS A 53 6.42 -8.86 -7.35
N SER A 54 6.23 -9.97 -8.06
CA SER A 54 5.14 -10.10 -9.02
C SER A 54 3.79 -10.36 -8.31
N PRO A 55 2.65 -10.10 -8.97
CA PRO A 55 1.32 -10.39 -8.41
C PRO A 55 1.14 -11.85 -7.99
N GLU A 56 1.74 -12.79 -8.72
CA GLU A 56 1.64 -14.22 -8.45
C GLU A 56 2.37 -14.60 -7.16
N GLN A 57 3.48 -13.93 -6.85
CA GLN A 57 4.25 -14.17 -5.63
C GLN A 57 3.69 -13.42 -4.42
N TRP A 58 2.92 -12.35 -4.65
CA TRP A 58 2.49 -11.43 -3.60
C TRP A 58 1.85 -12.14 -2.41
N ARG A 59 0.88 -13.03 -2.66
CA ARG A 59 0.16 -13.69 -1.56
C ARG A 59 1.05 -14.61 -0.73
N ALA A 60 2.09 -15.21 -1.32
CA ALA A 60 3.07 -16.03 -0.60
C ALA A 60 3.98 -15.15 0.26
N VAL A 61 4.46 -14.03 -0.31
CA VAL A 61 5.27 -13.02 0.40
C VAL A 61 4.48 -12.44 1.58
N ALA A 62 3.24 -12.02 1.36
CA ALA A 62 2.36 -11.50 2.38
C ALA A 62 2.16 -12.46 3.56
N LYS A 63 1.88 -13.74 3.29
CA LYS A 63 1.75 -14.76 4.34
C LYS A 63 3.04 -14.95 5.13
N HIS A 64 4.18 -14.94 4.45
CA HIS A 64 5.50 -15.06 5.09
C HIS A 64 5.80 -13.85 5.97
N MET A 65 5.54 -12.63 5.49
CA MET A 65 5.68 -11.41 6.27
C MET A 65 4.82 -11.43 7.54
N LYS A 66 3.57 -11.88 7.43
CA LYS A 66 2.67 -11.96 8.59
C LYS A 66 3.13 -12.96 9.64
N ASN A 67 3.49 -14.17 9.19
CA ASN A 67 3.68 -15.32 10.09
C ASN A 67 5.12 -15.49 10.57
N GLU A 68 6.10 -15.18 9.73
CA GLU A 68 7.53 -15.43 10.01
C GLU A 68 8.27 -14.14 10.40
N LEU A 69 7.85 -12.98 9.90
CA LEU A 69 8.48 -11.69 10.23
C LEU A 69 7.67 -10.87 11.25
N GLY A 70 6.47 -11.31 11.64
CA GLY A 70 5.64 -10.61 12.61
C GLY A 70 5.02 -9.30 12.12
N VAL A 71 4.92 -9.09 10.80
CA VAL A 71 4.30 -7.88 10.23
C VAL A 71 2.82 -7.85 10.56
N ASN A 72 2.43 -6.91 11.42
CA ASN A 72 1.16 -6.97 12.13
C ASN A 72 0.23 -5.78 11.83
N HIS A 73 0.70 -4.80 11.06
CA HIS A 73 -0.08 -3.61 10.76
C HIS A 73 0.04 -3.20 9.29
N CYS A 74 -1.10 -3.20 8.59
CA CYS A 74 -1.24 -2.63 7.25
C CYS A 74 -1.60 -1.15 7.38
N ALA A 75 -0.67 -0.27 7.03
CA ALA A 75 -0.84 1.16 7.19
C ALA A 75 -1.51 1.81 5.97
N MET A 76 -1.11 1.41 4.76
CA MET A 76 -1.61 2.00 3.52
C MET A 76 -1.46 1.02 2.35
N ILE A 77 -2.43 1.07 1.44
CA ILE A 77 -2.34 0.45 0.10
C ILE A 77 -2.72 1.53 -0.89
N SER A 78 -1.92 1.70 -1.94
CA SER A 78 -2.17 2.71 -2.96
C SER A 78 -1.84 2.18 -4.36
N GLY A 79 -2.56 2.68 -5.35
CA GLY A 79 -2.37 2.32 -6.76
C GLY A 79 -1.86 3.50 -7.57
N THR A 80 -0.99 3.24 -8.54
CA THR A 80 -0.54 4.24 -9.51
C THR A 80 -0.72 3.74 -10.94
N HIS A 81 -1.32 4.57 -11.80
CA HIS A 81 -1.41 4.33 -13.24
C HIS A 81 -0.25 5.04 -13.97
N TYR A 82 0.54 4.25 -14.70
CA TYR A 82 1.65 4.68 -15.56
C TYR A 82 1.31 4.42 -17.06
N PRO A 83 0.48 5.27 -17.71
CA PRO A 83 0.11 5.09 -19.11
C PRO A 83 1.28 5.23 -20.10
N SER A 84 2.38 5.85 -19.66
CA SER A 84 3.64 5.97 -20.40
C SER A 84 4.71 4.99 -19.90
N GLY A 85 4.33 4.02 -19.07
CA GLY A 85 5.20 2.91 -18.65
C GLY A 85 5.48 1.96 -19.82
N ASP A 86 6.38 1.02 -19.59
CA ASP A 86 6.59 -0.10 -20.51
C ASP A 86 5.46 -1.15 -20.37
N ALA A 87 5.50 -2.20 -21.19
CA ALA A 87 4.48 -3.24 -21.18
C ALA A 87 4.37 -3.98 -19.84
N GLU A 88 5.45 -4.02 -19.06
CA GLU A 88 5.54 -4.76 -17.79
C GLU A 88 5.17 -3.89 -16.58
N ARG A 89 5.10 -2.56 -16.74
CA ARG A 89 4.75 -1.60 -15.67
C ARG A 89 3.82 -0.50 -16.15
N GLY A 90 2.61 -0.90 -16.57
CA GLY A 90 1.52 0.03 -16.84
C GLY A 90 0.81 0.49 -15.56
N TRP A 91 0.85 -0.32 -14.50
CA TRP A 91 0.32 0.03 -13.19
C TRP A 91 1.28 -0.43 -12.08
N GLU A 92 1.05 0.03 -10.87
CA GLU A 92 1.76 -0.43 -9.68
C GLU A 92 0.88 -0.33 -8.46
N VAL A 93 0.95 -1.32 -7.59
CA VAL A 93 0.39 -1.24 -6.24
C VAL A 93 1.54 -1.12 -5.24
N ALA A 94 1.44 -0.13 -4.36
CA ALA A 94 2.37 0.09 -3.27
C ALA A 94 1.69 -0.18 -1.93
N TYR A 95 2.34 -0.98 -1.07
CA TYR A 95 1.90 -1.26 0.29
C TYR A 95 2.91 -0.68 1.28
N HIS A 96 2.39 -0.03 2.33
CA HIS A 96 3.18 0.35 3.49
C HIS A 96 2.70 -0.46 4.69
N MET A 97 3.61 -1.23 5.26
CA MET A 97 3.34 -2.17 6.32
C MET A 97 4.31 -1.93 7.48
N HIS A 98 3.87 -2.25 8.69
CA HIS A 98 4.67 -2.11 9.88
C HIS A 98 4.65 -3.38 10.72
N ARG A 99 5.76 -3.58 11.42
CA ARG A 99 5.87 -4.46 12.57
C ARG A 99 6.04 -3.60 13.82
N TRP A 100 5.15 -3.80 14.79
CA TRP A 100 5.22 -3.15 16.09
C TRP A 100 5.30 -4.18 17.23
N PRO A 101 6.10 -3.95 18.29
CA PRO A 101 6.11 -4.82 19.46
C PRO A 101 4.82 -4.73 20.30
N ILE A 102 3.99 -3.71 20.05
CA ILE A 102 2.74 -3.48 20.77
C ILE A 102 1.62 -4.25 20.08
N GLN A 103 1.15 -5.32 20.72
CA GLN A 103 0.06 -6.15 20.23
C GLN A 103 -0.87 -6.56 21.38
N ASN A 104 -2.15 -6.77 21.07
CA ASN A 104 -3.14 -7.36 21.99
C ASN A 104 -3.14 -6.71 23.39
N VAL A 105 -3.09 -5.38 23.44
CA VAL A 105 -3.03 -4.63 24.70
C VAL A 105 -4.33 -4.85 25.47
N GLU A 106 -4.21 -5.25 26.74
CA GLU A 106 -5.35 -5.43 27.64
C GLU A 106 -6.09 -4.09 27.85
N PRO A 107 -7.44 -4.06 27.77
CA PRO A 107 -8.20 -2.85 28.02
C PRO A 107 -7.85 -2.20 29.35
N HIS A 108 -7.75 -0.86 29.36
CA HIS A 108 -7.39 -0.06 30.53
C HIS A 108 -5.98 -0.29 31.10
N THR A 109 -5.08 -0.90 30.32
CA THR A 109 -3.66 -1.03 30.67
C THR A 109 -2.78 -0.17 29.76
N MET A 110 -1.53 0.03 30.17
CA MET A 110 -0.51 0.73 29.38
C MET A 110 0.75 -0.13 29.34
N THR A 111 1.09 -0.60 28.14
CA THR A 111 2.36 -1.29 27.89
C THR A 111 3.45 -0.26 27.63
N VAL A 112 4.57 -0.36 28.35
CA VAL A 112 5.75 0.49 28.17
C VAL A 112 6.93 -0.42 27.83
N HIS A 113 7.63 -0.11 26.74
CA HIS A 113 8.85 -0.81 26.33
C HIS A 113 10.08 0.07 26.57
N GLU A 114 11.18 -0.55 27.00
CA GLU A 114 12.50 0.07 27.02
C GLU A 114 13.17 -0.17 25.66
N GLY A 115 13.39 0.90 24.89
CA GLY A 115 13.83 0.79 23.49
C GLY A 115 15.20 0.13 23.35
N GLU A 116 16.11 0.41 24.28
CA GLU A 116 17.44 -0.22 24.32
C GLU A 116 17.41 -1.72 24.59
N GLY A 117 16.33 -2.23 25.21
CA GLY A 117 16.15 -3.65 25.50
C GLY A 117 15.44 -4.44 24.39
N LEU A 118 14.98 -3.78 23.32
CA LEU A 118 14.35 -4.45 22.20
C LEU A 118 15.41 -5.10 21.31
N GLU A 119 15.15 -6.30 20.82
CA GLU A 119 16.06 -7.06 19.95
C GLU A 119 15.27 -7.84 18.89
N GLY A 120 15.93 -8.20 17.80
CA GLY A 120 15.34 -9.06 16.76
C GLY A 120 14.00 -8.55 16.24
N ASP A 121 12.97 -9.38 16.35
CA ASP A 121 11.63 -9.08 15.82
C ASP A 121 10.82 -8.09 16.66
N ASP A 122 11.25 -7.81 17.89
CA ASP A 122 10.63 -6.79 18.74
C ASP A 122 11.03 -5.36 18.30
N ILE A 123 12.05 -5.23 17.44
CA ILE A 123 12.41 -3.95 16.84
C ILE A 123 11.29 -3.50 15.88
N PRO A 124 10.71 -2.30 16.10
CA PRO A 124 9.77 -1.71 15.15
C PRO A 124 10.39 -1.60 13.76
N MET A 125 9.65 -2.03 12.75
CA MET A 125 10.15 -2.09 11.37
C MET A 125 9.10 -1.61 10.38
N GLU A 126 9.54 -0.87 9.37
CA GLU A 126 8.76 -0.47 8.21
C GLU A 126 9.09 -1.37 7.01
N PHE A 127 8.06 -1.70 6.25
CA PHE A 127 8.17 -2.44 5.01
C PHE A 127 7.42 -1.69 3.91
N GLU A 128 8.08 -1.51 2.78
CA GLU A 128 7.50 -0.94 1.57
C GLU A 128 7.48 -2.02 0.50
N ILE A 129 6.33 -2.28 -0.11
CA ILE A 129 6.19 -3.33 -1.12
C ILE A 129 5.67 -2.72 -2.40
N PHE A 130 6.37 -2.93 -3.50
CA PHE A 130 5.92 -2.55 -4.83
C PHE A 130 5.59 -3.79 -5.66
N ILE A 131 4.44 -3.73 -6.32
CA ILE A 131 3.95 -4.77 -7.22
C ILE A 131 3.68 -4.10 -8.56
N PRO A 132 4.64 -4.14 -9.50
CA PRO A 132 4.40 -3.68 -10.86
C PRO A 132 3.39 -4.61 -11.54
N LEU A 133 2.47 -4.02 -12.31
CA LEU A 133 1.47 -4.74 -13.10
C LEU A 133 1.61 -4.37 -14.57
N GLU A 134 1.35 -5.34 -15.43
CA GLU A 134 1.38 -5.18 -16.88
C GLU A 134 0.44 -4.05 -17.35
N ALA A 135 0.77 -3.45 -18.49
CA ALA A 135 -0.11 -2.49 -19.14
C ALA A 135 -1.39 -3.17 -19.66
N GLY A 136 -2.51 -2.46 -19.57
CA GLY A 136 -3.82 -2.95 -20.01
C GLY A 136 -4.97 -2.33 -19.21
N ASP A 137 -6.18 -2.76 -19.53
CA ASP A 137 -7.43 -2.21 -18.98
C ASP A 137 -8.00 -3.00 -17.79
N SER A 138 -7.28 -4.01 -17.31
CA SER A 138 -7.72 -4.90 -16.22
C SER A 138 -6.60 -5.23 -15.25
N PRO A 139 -5.98 -4.21 -14.60
CA PRO A 139 -4.96 -4.44 -13.58
C PRO A 139 -5.55 -5.15 -12.36
N SER A 140 -4.92 -6.23 -11.91
CA SER A 140 -5.38 -7.05 -10.79
C SER A 140 -4.20 -7.53 -9.93
N VAL A 141 -4.45 -7.68 -8.63
CA VAL A 141 -3.51 -8.28 -7.67
C VAL A 141 -4.27 -9.10 -6.62
N PRO A 142 -3.71 -10.20 -6.06
CA PRO A 142 -4.39 -10.93 -4.99
C PRO A 142 -4.63 -10.06 -3.75
N SER A 143 -5.86 -10.09 -3.24
CA SER A 143 -6.23 -9.44 -1.97
C SER A 143 -5.51 -10.07 -0.78
N ILE A 144 -5.25 -9.24 0.24
CA ILE A 144 -4.72 -9.62 1.55
C ILE A 144 -5.67 -9.25 2.70
N GLN A 145 -6.93 -8.94 2.39
CA GLN A 145 -7.99 -8.60 3.36
C GLN A 145 -8.13 -9.65 4.48
N ASP A 146 -7.99 -10.93 4.15
CA ASP A 146 -8.04 -12.06 5.10
C ASP A 146 -6.82 -12.11 6.03
N LEU A 147 -5.69 -11.56 5.60
CA LEU A 147 -4.46 -11.50 6.37
C LEU A 147 -4.44 -10.26 7.27
N TRP A 148 -4.81 -9.08 6.79
CA TRP A 148 -4.91 -7.88 7.60
C TRP A 148 -6.25 -7.20 7.39
N VAL A 149 -7.08 -7.15 8.42
CA VAL A 149 -8.40 -6.50 8.39
C VAL A 149 -8.32 -5.05 7.93
N GLY A 150 -7.22 -4.34 8.25
CA GLY A 150 -6.98 -2.96 7.80
C GLY A 150 -6.81 -2.80 6.27
N ALA A 151 -6.50 -3.88 5.55
CA ALA A 151 -6.42 -3.85 4.09
C ALA A 151 -7.79 -3.64 3.45
N ASP A 152 -8.89 -4.01 4.12
CA ASP A 152 -10.25 -3.95 3.58
C ASP A 152 -10.59 -2.60 2.92
N TRP A 153 -10.48 -1.51 3.69
CA TRP A 153 -10.82 -0.18 3.20
C TRP A 153 -9.80 0.36 2.20
N ASN A 154 -8.52 0.05 2.37
CA ASN A 154 -7.46 0.54 1.49
C ASN A 154 -7.53 -0.11 0.10
N GLU A 155 -7.85 -1.41 0.02
CA GLU A 155 -8.09 -2.12 -1.25
C GLU A 155 -9.34 -1.57 -1.95
N LYS A 156 -10.44 -1.33 -1.21
CA LYS A 156 -11.64 -0.67 -1.75
C LYS A 156 -11.37 0.73 -2.29
N GLU A 157 -10.62 1.54 -1.56
CA GLU A 157 -10.25 2.90 -2.00
C GLU A 157 -9.39 2.86 -3.27
N THR A 158 -8.39 1.97 -3.31
CA THR A 158 -7.52 1.82 -4.48
C THR A 158 -8.31 1.35 -5.69
N TRP A 159 -9.21 0.39 -5.53
CA TRP A 159 -10.13 -0.04 -6.58
C TRP A 159 -11.04 1.10 -7.04
N ASP A 160 -11.70 1.80 -6.11
CA ASP A 160 -12.69 2.82 -6.44
C ASP A 160 -12.06 4.01 -7.18
N LEU A 161 -10.88 4.48 -6.73
CA LEU A 161 -10.23 5.66 -7.28
C LEU A 161 -9.31 5.37 -8.48
N VAL A 162 -8.60 4.25 -8.49
CA VAL A 162 -7.57 3.92 -9.49
C VAL A 162 -8.03 2.84 -10.47
N GLY A 163 -8.90 1.92 -10.04
CA GLY A 163 -9.42 0.84 -10.87
C GLY A 163 -8.54 -0.40 -10.90
N ILE A 164 -7.70 -0.61 -9.88
CA ILE A 164 -6.97 -1.86 -9.69
C ILE A 164 -7.84 -2.84 -8.91
N ASP A 165 -8.09 -4.01 -9.48
CA ASP A 165 -8.87 -5.08 -8.85
C ASP A 165 -8.05 -5.86 -7.82
N PHE A 166 -8.74 -6.35 -6.79
CA PHE A 166 -8.16 -7.15 -5.72
C PHE A 166 -8.82 -8.53 -5.67
N GLU A 167 -8.15 -9.53 -6.25
CA GLU A 167 -8.70 -10.89 -6.39
C GLU A 167 -8.92 -11.57 -5.04
N GLY A 168 -10.15 -12.06 -4.84
CA GLY A 168 -10.55 -12.73 -3.60
C GLY A 168 -10.98 -11.77 -2.48
N HIS A 169 -11.04 -10.46 -2.71
CA HIS A 169 -11.59 -9.51 -1.76
C HIS A 169 -13.11 -9.71 -1.59
N GLU A 170 -13.58 -9.81 -0.34
CA GLU A 170 -15.00 -9.97 -0.03
C GLU A 170 -15.69 -8.61 0.13
N ASN A 171 -16.89 -8.47 -0.43
CA ASN A 171 -17.71 -7.26 -0.37
C ASN A 171 -17.05 -6.02 -1.02
N MET A 172 -16.40 -6.16 -2.18
CA MET A 172 -15.88 -5.02 -2.94
C MET A 172 -17.02 -4.11 -3.43
N HIS A 173 -16.96 -2.82 -3.12
CA HIS A 173 -17.94 -1.81 -3.53
C HIS A 173 -17.35 -0.39 -3.43
N ARG A 174 -18.00 0.59 -4.07
CA ARG A 174 -17.55 2.00 -4.06
C ARG A 174 -17.67 2.57 -2.66
N VAL A 175 -16.63 3.27 -2.23
CA VAL A 175 -16.50 3.84 -0.88
C VAL A 175 -16.35 5.36 -0.89
N LEU A 176 -15.80 5.92 -1.97
CA LEU A 176 -15.52 7.35 -2.11
C LEU A 176 -16.28 7.99 -3.27
N ASN A 177 -16.38 7.30 -4.42
CA ASN A 177 -17.15 7.80 -5.54
C ASN A 177 -18.67 7.60 -5.32
N PRO A 178 -19.52 8.48 -5.88
CA PRO A 178 -20.97 8.27 -5.90
C PRO A 178 -21.35 6.90 -6.46
N HIS A 179 -22.38 6.27 -5.90
CA HIS A 179 -22.81 4.93 -6.32
C HIS A 179 -23.35 4.88 -7.77
N ASP A 180 -23.84 6.01 -8.27
CA ASP A 180 -24.26 6.23 -9.66
C ASP A 180 -23.09 6.57 -10.60
N SER A 181 -21.85 6.48 -10.13
CA SER A 181 -20.67 6.59 -10.99
C SER A 181 -20.70 5.58 -12.13
N PRO A 182 -20.30 5.96 -13.37
CA PRO A 182 -20.38 5.12 -14.53
C PRO A 182 -19.43 3.94 -14.32
N VAL A 183 -19.80 2.82 -14.91
CA VAL A 183 -18.98 1.62 -14.84
C VAL A 183 -17.61 1.90 -15.45
N GLY A 184 -16.54 1.49 -14.77
CA GLY A 184 -15.16 1.73 -15.20
C GLY A 184 -14.64 3.15 -14.96
N PHE A 185 -15.41 4.04 -14.33
CA PHE A 185 -14.92 5.35 -13.94
C PHE A 185 -14.08 5.28 -12.67
N HIS A 186 -12.81 5.70 -12.81
CA HIS A 186 -11.79 5.73 -11.77
C HIS A 186 -10.99 7.04 -11.91
N PRO A 187 -11.29 8.07 -11.08
CA PRO A 187 -10.84 9.43 -11.31
C PRO A 187 -9.32 9.64 -11.27
N LEU A 188 -8.55 8.75 -10.62
CA LEU A 188 -7.10 8.86 -10.52
C LEU A 188 -6.36 8.20 -11.68
N GLN A 189 -7.05 7.56 -12.63
CA GLN A 189 -6.42 7.10 -13.87
C GLN A 189 -5.97 8.30 -14.71
N ARG A 190 -4.72 8.29 -15.15
CA ARG A 190 -4.08 9.41 -15.86
C ARG A 190 -4.70 9.78 -17.21
N GLN A 191 -5.55 8.92 -17.77
CA GLN A 191 -6.33 9.22 -18.98
C GLN A 191 -7.41 10.29 -18.74
N HIS A 192 -7.94 10.38 -17.51
CA HIS A 192 -8.94 11.38 -17.17
C HIS A 192 -8.29 12.77 -17.11
N LYS A 193 -8.97 13.76 -17.70
CA LYS A 193 -8.54 15.16 -17.71
C LYS A 193 -9.37 15.95 -16.72
N ILE A 194 -8.70 16.77 -15.90
CA ILE A 194 -9.36 17.65 -14.93
C ILE A 194 -9.78 18.94 -15.64
N ARG A 195 -10.96 19.45 -15.27
CA ARG A 195 -11.67 20.62 -15.84
C ARG A 195 -10.84 21.92 -15.97
N TYR A 196 -9.72 22.06 -15.24
CA TYR A 196 -8.95 23.31 -15.16
C TYR A 196 -7.74 23.39 -16.13
N HIS A 197 -7.57 22.41 -17.02
CA HIS A 197 -6.48 22.38 -18.03
C HIS A 197 -7.00 22.65 -19.45
N ASP A 198 -7.80 23.69 -19.67
CA ASP A 198 -8.36 24.06 -20.99
C ASP A 198 -9.25 22.98 -21.67
N PHE A 199 -9.61 21.91 -20.94
CA PHE A 199 -10.56 20.88 -21.36
C PHE A 199 -11.96 21.20 -20.81
N ASN A 200 -12.88 21.59 -21.71
CA ASN A 200 -14.29 21.82 -21.42
C ASN A 200 -15.20 20.63 -21.77
N GLU A 201 -14.64 19.51 -22.20
CA GLU A 201 -15.43 18.31 -22.54
C GLU A 201 -15.82 17.58 -21.24
N MET A 202 -17.13 17.43 -21.07
CA MET A 202 -17.72 16.75 -19.94
C MET A 202 -17.65 15.24 -20.16
N TYR A 203 -17.15 14.49 -19.17
CA TYR A 203 -17.81 13.22 -18.90
C TYR A 203 -19.19 13.61 -18.34
N ASP A 204 -20.27 13.12 -18.98
CA ASP A 204 -21.62 13.21 -18.40
C ASP A 204 -21.49 12.87 -16.91
N ASP A 205 -21.79 13.84 -16.06
CA ASP A 205 -21.38 13.73 -14.69
C ASP A 205 -22.19 12.64 -14.00
N PRO A 206 -21.56 11.84 -13.15
CA PRO A 206 -22.28 10.92 -12.27
C PRO A 206 -22.58 11.58 -10.92
N GLN A 207 -22.22 12.84 -10.76
CA GLN A 207 -22.37 13.60 -9.52
C GLN A 207 -23.66 14.43 -9.49
N GLY A 208 -24.53 14.30 -10.51
CA GLY A 208 -25.88 14.84 -10.49
C GLY A 208 -25.96 16.35 -10.24
N PHE A 209 -24.94 17.13 -10.62
CA PHE A 209 -25.11 18.56 -10.68
C PHE A 209 -25.69 18.88 -12.06
N ASP A 210 -27.00 19.18 -12.10
CA ASP A 210 -27.64 19.78 -13.27
C ASP A 210 -26.70 20.82 -13.89
N ARG A 211 -26.63 20.83 -15.23
CA ARG A 211 -25.84 21.82 -15.97
C ARG A 211 -26.14 23.20 -15.36
N LYS A 212 -25.10 23.91 -14.94
CA LYS A 212 -25.27 25.32 -14.59
C LYS A 212 -25.88 26.01 -15.81
N PRO A 213 -26.82 26.96 -15.65
CA PRO A 213 -27.50 27.60 -16.79
C PRO A 213 -26.55 28.20 -17.85
N VAL A 214 -25.32 28.53 -17.45
CA VAL A 214 -24.28 29.06 -18.33
C VAL A 214 -23.70 28.03 -19.32
N ASP A 215 -23.94 26.74 -19.12
CA ASP A 215 -23.35 25.64 -19.87
C ASP A 215 -24.37 24.85 -20.71
N GLU A 216 -25.65 25.26 -20.73
CA GLU A 216 -26.74 24.60 -21.47
C GLU A 216 -26.48 24.47 -22.99
N GLY A 217 -25.77 25.44 -23.58
CA GLY A 217 -25.56 25.53 -25.03
C GLY A 217 -24.26 24.91 -25.56
N ARG A 218 -23.43 24.29 -24.71
CA ARG A 218 -22.16 23.69 -25.16
C ARG A 218 -22.39 22.26 -25.64
N VAL A 219 -21.87 21.99 -26.85
CA VAL A 219 -22.01 20.70 -27.54
C VAL A 219 -21.19 19.64 -26.80
N LYS A 220 -21.78 18.44 -26.73
CA LYS A 220 -21.31 17.27 -26.02
C LYS A 220 -19.99 16.73 -26.58
#